data_AF-A0A531KN07-F1
#
_entry.id   AF-A0A531KN07-F1
#
_cell.length_a   1.000
_cell.length_b   1.000
_cell.length_c   1.000
_cell.angle_alpha   90.00
_cell.angle_beta   90.00
_cell.angle_gamma   90.00
#
_symmetry.space_group_name_H-M   'P 1'
#
loop_
_entity.id
_entity.type
_entity.pdbx_description
1 polymer ?
#
loop_
_entity_poly.entity_id
_entity_poly.type
_entity_poly.pdbx_seq_one_letter_code
_entity_poly.pdbx_strand_id
1 'polypeptide(L)' 'ARTADEAERQAKGETLTTAEAIYGDDINDNARPDNFFDPNAEFEGGEDNG' A
#
# COMPACT_ATOMS: atom_id res chain seq x y z
N ALA A 1 5.21 -9.13 17.59
CA ALA A 1 5.32 -9.42 16.14
C ALA A 1 3.93 -9.28 15.54
N ARG A 2 3.79 -8.97 14.25
CA ARG A 2 2.52 -9.18 13.53
C ARG A 2 2.12 -10.67 13.60
N THR A 3 0.96 -11.05 13.06
CA THR A 3 0.42 -12.43 13.11
C THR A 3 1.43 -13.48 12.63
N ALA A 4 1.24 -14.75 13.01
CA ALA A 4 2.15 -15.84 12.65
C ALA A 4 2.31 -15.99 11.12
N ASP A 5 1.22 -15.81 10.38
CA ASP A 5 1.21 -15.84 8.91
C ASP A 5 2.07 -14.71 8.30
N GLU A 6 2.03 -13.51 8.90
CA GLU A 6 2.87 -12.37 8.50
C GLU A 6 4.37 -12.65 8.70
N ALA A 7 4.71 -13.32 9.80
CA ALA A 7 6.07 -13.70 10.10
C ALA A 7 6.61 -14.78 9.14
N GLU A 8 5.76 -15.74 8.75
CA GLU A 8 6.14 -16.80 7.81
C GLU A 8 6.36 -16.25 6.39
N ARG A 9 5.54 -15.29 5.96
CA ARG A 9 5.70 -14.55 4.70
C ARG A 9 7.02 -13.78 4.63
N GLN A 10 7.36 -13.04 5.69
CA GLN A 10 8.63 -12.32 5.78
C GLN A 10 9.85 -13.24 5.80
N ALA A 11 9.75 -14.39 6.49
CA ALA A 11 10.81 -15.39 6.49
C ALA A 11 11.05 -16.00 5.10
N LYS A 12 10.03 -16.05 4.24
CA LYS A 12 10.13 -16.49 2.83
C LYS A 12 10.63 -15.38 1.88
N GLY A 13 10.88 -14.17 2.38
CA GLY A 13 11.40 -13.04 1.61
C GLY A 13 10.32 -12.11 1.06
N GLU A 14 9.03 -12.30 1.40
CA GLU A 14 8.01 -11.29 1.13
C GLU A 14 8.26 -10.07 2.02
N THR A 15 8.62 -8.96 1.40
CA THR A 15 8.82 -7.71 2.13
C THR A 15 7.49 -6.98 2.24
N LEU A 16 7.29 -6.29 3.37
CA LEU A 16 6.16 -5.37 3.61
C LEU A 16 6.22 -4.11 2.72
N THR A 17 6.63 -4.24 1.46
CA THR A 17 6.75 -3.14 0.49
C THR A 17 5.50 -2.98 -0.35
N THR A 18 4.65 -4.00 -0.42
CA THR A 18 3.37 -3.95 -1.14
C THR A 18 2.21 -3.70 -0.17
N ALA A 19 1.18 -3.01 -0.64
CA ALA A 19 -0.01 -2.73 0.17
C ALA A 19 -0.69 -4.04 0.63
N GLU A 20 -0.80 -5.03 -0.24
CA GLU A 20 -1.34 -6.36 0.08
C GLU A 20 -0.56 -7.07 1.21
N ALA A 21 0.76 -6.88 1.30
CA ALA A 21 1.55 -7.41 2.41
C ALA A 21 1.27 -6.67 3.74
N ILE A 22 0.97 -5.37 3.71
CA ILE A 22 0.76 -4.56 4.92
C ILE A 22 -0.66 -4.71 5.50
N TYR A 23 -1.65 -4.89 4.64
CA TYR A 23 -3.08 -4.84 4.99
C TYR A 23 -3.85 -6.14 4.70
N GLY A 24 -3.25 -7.12 3.99
CA GLY A 24 -3.88 -8.41 3.63
C GLY A 24 -4.89 -8.31 2.48
N ASP A 25 -5.59 -9.42 2.21
CA ASP A 25 -6.66 -9.51 1.20
C ASP A 25 -7.93 -8.70 1.61
N ASP A 26 -8.01 -8.25 2.87
CA ASP A 26 -9.07 -7.40 3.41
C ASP A 26 -8.82 -5.88 3.18
N ILE A 27 -7.86 -5.52 2.31
CA ILE A 27 -7.83 -4.18 1.72
C ILE A 27 -9.18 -3.94 1.06
N ASN A 28 -9.97 -3.02 1.61
CA ASN A 28 -11.08 -2.44 0.88
C ASN A 28 -10.52 -1.91 -0.44
N ASP A 29 -11.18 -2.16 -1.58
CA ASP A 29 -10.74 -1.65 -2.88
C ASP A 29 -10.40 -0.16 -2.82
N ASN A 30 -11.12 0.62 -2.00
CA ASN A 30 -10.84 2.04 -1.73
C ASN A 30 -9.44 2.33 -1.16
N ALA A 31 -8.79 1.39 -0.50
CA ALA A 31 -7.46 1.51 0.09
C ALA A 31 -6.33 1.05 -0.86
N ARG A 32 -6.66 0.61 -2.08
CA ARG A 32 -5.63 0.32 -3.09
C ARG A 32 -4.92 1.62 -3.52
N PRO A 33 -3.59 1.62 -3.67
CA PRO A 33 -2.81 2.81 -3.99
C PRO A 33 -3.21 3.43 -5.34
N ASP A 34 -3.68 2.61 -6.29
CA ASP A 34 -4.14 3.05 -7.61
C ASP A 34 -5.32 4.04 -7.55
N ASN A 35 -6.07 4.08 -6.44
CA ASN A 35 -7.16 5.05 -6.25
C ASN A 35 -6.68 6.44 -5.83
N PHE A 36 -5.47 6.56 -5.31
CA PHE A 36 -4.92 7.81 -4.76
C PHE A 36 -3.72 8.31 -5.54
N PHE A 37 -2.99 7.42 -6.20
CA PHE A 37 -1.76 7.71 -6.89
C PHE A 37 -1.84 7.20 -8.32
N ASP A 38 -1.95 8.13 -9.27
CA ASP A 38 -1.75 7.83 -10.67
C ASP A 38 -0.27 8.11 -11.02
N PRO A 39 0.54 7.08 -11.33
CA PRO A 39 1.95 7.25 -11.67
C PRO A 39 2.17 8.02 -12.99
N ASN A 40 1.13 8.17 -13.81
CA ASN A 40 1.17 8.92 -15.06
C ASN A 40 0.49 10.29 -14.94
N ALA A 41 -0.13 10.61 -13.80
CA ALA A 41 -0.63 11.95 -13.56
C ALA A 41 0.56 12.92 -13.53
N GLU A 42 0.46 13.96 -14.33
CA GLU A 42 1.41 15.07 -14.26
C GLU A 42 1.22 15.71 -12.87
N PHE A 43 2.27 15.70 -12.05
CA PHE A 43 2.20 16.23 -10.69
C PHE A 43 1.94 17.74 -10.79
N GLU A 44 0.68 18.15 -10.70
CA GLU A 44 0.27 19.54 -10.49
C GLU A 44 0.73 19.95 -9.10
N GLY A 45 1.98 20.39 -9.00
CA GLY A 45 2.61 20.80 -7.76
C GLY A 45 1.86 21.94 -7.10
N GLY A 46 1.02 21.60 -6.11
CA GLY A 46 0.58 22.35 -4.94
C GLY A 46 0.28 23.85 -5.10
N GLU A 47 -1.00 24.20 -5.05
CA GLU A 47 -1.59 25.47 -4.59
C GLU A 47 -3.12 25.25 -4.54
N ASP A 48 -3.77 25.09 -3.37
CA ASP A 48 -4.46 26.20 -2.72
C ASP A 48 -4.92 25.79 -1.29
N ASN A 49 -4.36 26.42 -0.26
CA ASN A 49 -5.03 26.59 1.04
C ASN A 49 -5.38 28.08 1.15
N GLY A 50 -6.48 28.47 0.52
CA GLY A 50 -7.13 29.77 0.68
C GLY A 50 -8.10 29.79 1.85
#